data_AF-A0A6N2ECQ8-F1
#
_entry.id   AF-A0A6N2ECQ8-F1
#
_cell.length_a   1.000
_cell.length_b   1.000
_cell.length_c   1.000
_cell.angle_alpha   90.00
_cell.angle_beta   90.00
_cell.angle_gamma   90.00
#
_symmetry.space_group_name_H-M   'P 1'
#
loop_
_entity.id
_entity.type
_entity.pdbx_description
1 polymer ?
#
loop_
_entity_poly.entity_id
_entity_poly.type
_entity_poly.pdbx_seq_one_letter_code
_entity_poly.pdbx_strand_id
1 'polypeptide(L)' 'MAVSIKSPRVDALLEQLRQLTGRGATEIVREALELELQRQRRLSRRRRLSAELPLLQEQATKTAKPFNPESLYDEQGLPA' A
#
# COMPACT_ATOMS: atom_id res chain seq x y z
N MET A 1 16.91 -21.79 -2.32
CA MET A 1 17.88 -21.60 -3.42
C MET A 1 18.73 -20.38 -3.10
N ALA A 2 20.07 -20.47 -3.24
CA ALA A 2 20.96 -19.33 -3.02
C ALA A 2 21.07 -18.51 -4.32
N VAL A 3 20.79 -17.21 -4.25
CA VAL A 3 20.96 -16.28 -5.38
C VAL A 3 22.35 -15.66 -5.28
N SER A 4 23.19 -15.87 -6.29
CA SER A 4 24.52 -15.25 -6.37
C SER A 4 24.43 -13.99 -7.23
N ILE A 5 24.65 -12.83 -6.62
CA ILE A 5 24.77 -11.55 -7.33
C ILE A 5 26.25 -11.22 -7.39
N LYS A 6 26.88 -11.34 -8.56
CA LYS A 6 28.27 -10.93 -8.78
C LYS A 6 28.28 -9.60 -9.54
N SER A 7 28.47 -8.51 -8.81
CA SER A 7 28.59 -7.18 -9.39
C SER A 7 29.53 -6.33 -8.55
N PRO A 8 30.63 -5.80 -9.13
CA PRO A 8 31.58 -4.96 -8.41
C PRO A 8 30.91 -3.73 -7.75
N ARG A 9 29.85 -3.22 -8.38
CA ARG A 9 29.08 -2.10 -7.87
C ARG A 9 28.26 -2.47 -6.64
N VAL A 10 27.70 -3.68 -6.59
CA VAL A 10 26.95 -4.17 -5.43
C VAL A 10 27.89 -4.39 -4.26
N ASP A 11 29.09 -4.93 -4.52
CA ASP A 11 30.11 -5.12 -3.48
C ASP A 11 30.56 -3.79 -2.87
N ALA A 12 30.79 -2.77 -3.71
CA ALA A 12 31.14 -1.42 -3.24
C ALA A 12 30.03 -0.79 -2.39
N LEU A 13 28.77 -0.93 -2.80
CA LEU A 13 27.62 -0.42 -2.02
C LEU A 13 27.45 -1.18 -0.71
N LEU A 14 27.63 -2.50 -0.72
CA LEU A 14 27.58 -3.31 0.49
C LEU A 14 28.66 -2.88 1.47
N GLU A 15 29.89 -2.70 1.01
CA GLU A 15 30.98 -2.32 1.90
C GLU A 15 30.76 -0.93 2.52
N GLN A 16 30.25 0.04 1.74
CA GLN A 16 29.84 1.35 2.27
C GLN A 16 28.74 1.22 3.33
N LEU A 17 27.71 0.42 3.07
CA LEU A 17 26.62 0.20 4.03
C LEU A 17 27.09 -0.53 5.29
N ARG A 18 28.03 -1.47 5.15
CA ARG A 18 28.66 -2.16 6.29
C ARG A 18 29.44 -1.17 7.16
N GLN A 19 30.23 -0.28 6.55
CA GLN A 19 30.99 0.74 7.28
C GLN A 19 30.07 1.71 8.03
N LEU A 20 28.94 2.09 7.43
CA LEU A 20 27.99 3.03 8.04
C LEU A 20 27.12 2.40 9.14
N THR A 21 26.74 1.14 8.99
CA THR A 21 25.73 0.51 9.87
C THR A 21 26.29 -0.58 10.78
N GLY A 22 27.49 -1.09 10.51
CA GLY A 22 28.09 -2.23 11.21
C GLY A 22 27.44 -3.59 10.90
N ARG A 23 26.49 -3.65 9.96
CA ARG A 23 25.67 -4.84 9.72
C ARG A 23 26.30 -5.82 8.75
N GLY A 24 25.80 -7.06 8.75
CA GLY A 24 26.24 -8.10 7.81
C GLY A 24 25.71 -7.86 6.39
N ALA A 25 26.45 -8.30 5.37
CA ALA A 25 26.05 -8.15 3.97
C ALA A 25 24.69 -8.81 3.67
N THR A 26 24.43 -9.98 4.24
CA THR A 26 23.16 -10.70 4.10
C THR A 26 21.99 -9.95 4.70
N GLU A 27 22.18 -9.32 5.86
CA GLU A 27 21.14 -8.53 6.52
C GLU A 27 20.78 -7.28 5.72
N ILE A 28 21.81 -6.59 5.19
CA ILE A 28 21.63 -5.41 4.35
C ILE A 28 20.87 -5.78 3.08
N VAL A 29 21.26 -6.86 2.40
CA VAL A 29 20.58 -7.33 1.18
C VAL A 29 19.14 -7.73 1.49
N ARG A 30 18.90 -8.48 2.57
CA ARG A 30 17.55 -8.90 2.98
C ARG A 30 16.65 -7.69 3.16
N GLU A 31 17.05 -6.71 3.94
CA GLU A 31 16.23 -5.54 4.23
C GLU A 31 15.99 -4.68 2.99
N ALA A 32 17.02 -4.48 2.15
CA ALA A 32 16.86 -3.77 0.89
C ALA A 32 15.81 -4.43 -0.02
N LEU A 33 15.83 -5.77 -0.09
CA LEU A 33 14.83 -6.54 -0.86
C LEU A 33 13.43 -6.45 -0.25
N GLU A 34 13.31 -6.52 1.07
CA GLU A 34 12.03 -6.37 1.77
C GLU A 34 11.41 -4.99 1.52
N LEU A 35 12.21 -3.93 1.62
CA LEU A 35 11.79 -2.55 1.37
C LEU A 35 11.33 -2.35 -0.08
N GLU A 36 12.09 -2.85 -1.06
CA GLU A 36 11.72 -2.73 -2.46
C GLU A 36 10.46 -3.55 -2.79
N LEU A 37 10.34 -4.76 -2.25
CA LEU A 37 9.12 -5.57 -2.40
C LEU A 37 7.89 -4.87 -1.82
N GLN A 38 8.01 -4.29 -0.62
CA GLN A 38 6.93 -3.54 0.01
C GLN A 38 6.56 -2.31 -0.82
N ARG A 39 7.55 -1.59 -1.38
CA ARG A 39 7.33 -0.46 -2.28
C ARG A 39 6.56 -0.89 -3.53
N GLN A 40 6.96 -1.97 -4.19
CA GLN A 40 6.29 -2.48 -5.38
C GLN A 40 4.86 -2.94 -5.09
N ARG A 41 4.63 -3.63 -3.96
CA ARG A 41 3.29 -4.01 -3.50
C ARG A 41 2.38 -2.80 -3.30
N ARG A 42 2.89 -1.75 -2.67
CA ARG A 42 2.15 -0.49 -2.45
C ARG A 42 1.83 0.22 -3.75
N LEU A 43 2.77 0.27 -4.70
CA LEU A 43 2.53 0.87 -6.03
C LEU A 43 1.47 0.08 -6.81
N SER A 44 1.53 -1.26 -6.78
CA SER A 44 0.54 -2.12 -7.40
C SER A 44 -0.85 -1.90 -6.81
N ARG A 45 -0.98 -1.90 -5.47
CA ARG A 45 -2.24 -1.59 -4.78
C ARG A 45 -2.77 -0.21 -5.15
N ARG A 46 -1.92 0.82 -5.19
CA ARG A 46 -2.33 2.17 -5.58
C ARG A 46 -2.89 2.21 -7.00
N ARG A 47 -2.22 1.55 -7.96
CA ARG A 47 -2.68 1.47 -9.36
C ARG A 47 -4.04 0.77 -9.46
N ARG A 48 -4.20 -0.34 -8.73
CA ARG A 48 -5.47 -1.07 -8.68
C ARG A 48 -6.59 -0.20 -8.11
N LEU A 49 -6.35 0.44 -6.96
CA LEU A 49 -7.33 1.33 -6.33
C LEU A 49 -7.68 2.51 -7.23
N SER A 50 -6.72 3.13 -7.91
CA SER A 50 -7.00 4.23 -8.84
C SER A 50 -7.86 3.81 -10.04
N ALA A 51 -7.80 2.54 -10.43
CA ALA A 51 -8.64 2.00 -11.50
C ALA A 51 -10.04 1.60 -11.00
N GLU A 52 -10.15 1.02 -9.80
CA GLU A 52 -11.40 0.48 -9.27
C GLU A 52 -12.27 1.54 -8.56
N LEU A 53 -11.67 2.52 -7.87
CA LEU A 53 -12.42 3.50 -7.09
C LEU A 53 -13.41 4.36 -7.90
N PRO A 54 -13.07 4.85 -9.11
CA PRO A 54 -14.03 5.63 -9.90
C PRO A 54 -15.28 4.82 -10.26
N LEU A 55 -15.12 3.53 -10.59
CA LEU A 55 -16.22 2.64 -10.91
C LEU A 55 -17.13 2.42 -9.71
N LEU A 56 -16.55 2.20 -8.53
CA LEU A 56 -17.30 2.06 -7.29
C LEU A 56 -18.02 3.34 -6.90
N GLN A 57 -17.38 4.50 -7.07
CA GLN A 57 -18.00 5.80 -6.82
C GLN A 57 -19.20 6.05 -7.75
N GLU A 58 -19.06 5.75 -9.04
CA GLU A 58 -20.15 5.88 -10.00
C GLU A 58 -21.32 4.94 -9.68
N GLN A 59 -21.04 3.71 -9.25
CA GLN A 59 -22.08 2.77 -8.82
C GLN A 59 -22.76 3.23 -7.52
N ALA A 60 -21.98 3.76 -6.58
CA ALA A 60 -22.49 4.28 -5.32
C ALA A 60 -23.39 5.50 -5.55
N THR A 61 -23.01 6.44 -6.43
CA THR A 61 -23.86 7.60 -6.74
C THR A 61 -25.16 7.20 -7.42
N LYS A 62 -25.17 6.16 -8.25
CA LYS A 62 -26.39 5.63 -8.88
C LYS A 62 -27.32 4.90 -7.91
N THR A 63 -26.77 4.25 -6.89
CA THR A 63 -27.54 3.43 -5.94
C THR A 63 -27.90 4.17 -4.65
N ALA A 64 -27.17 5.24 -4.32
CA ALA A 64 -27.43 6.05 -3.14
C ALA A 64 -28.82 6.68 -3.22
N LYS A 65 -29.66 6.38 -2.22
CA LYS A 65 -30.89 7.11 -2.00
C LYS A 65 -30.58 8.33 -1.13
N PRO A 66 -31.16 9.50 -1.43
CA PRO A 66 -31.06 10.64 -0.53
C PRO A 66 -31.62 10.25 0.83
N PHE A 67 -30.81 10.43 1.86
CA PHE A 67 -31.25 10.26 3.23
C PHE A 67 -32.05 11.49 3.64
N ASN A 68 -33.30 11.29 4.04
CA ASN A 68 -34.12 12.34 4.64
C ASN A 68 -34.11 12.18 6.16
N PRO A 69 -33.48 13.08 6.93
CA PRO A 69 -33.52 13.02 8.39
C PRO A 69 -34.94 13.08 8.96
N GLU A 70 -35.85 13.78 8.27
CA GLU A 70 -37.25 13.92 8.67
C GLU A 70 -38.06 12.62 8.49
N SER A 71 -37.52 11.62 7.78
CA SER A 71 -38.16 10.30 7.70
C SER A 71 -37.82 9.37 8.87
N LEU A 72 -36.99 9.81 9.82
CA LEU A 72 -36.59 8.99 10.96
C LEU A 72 -37.64 8.98 12.06
N TYR A 73 -38.38 10.08 12.21
CA TYR A 73 -39.33 10.27 13.31
C TYR A 73 -40.63 10.84 12.79
N ASP A 74 -41.76 10.37 13.33
CA ASP A 74 -43.08 10.95 13.07
C ASP A 74 -43.26 12.32 13.78
N GLU A 75 -44.41 12.96 13.58
CA GLU A 75 -44.71 14.26 14.20
C GLU A 75 -44.72 14.20 15.75
N GLN A 76 -44.75 13.01 16.34
CA GLN A 76 -44.70 12.77 17.78
C GLN A 76 -43.27 12.47 18.28
N GLY A 77 -42.28 12.43 17.39
CA GLY A 77 -40.88 12.15 17.72
C GLY A 77 -40.59 10.67 17.96
N LEU A 78 -41.49 9.77 17.55
CA LEU A 78 -41.28 8.32 17.62
C LEU A 78 -40.67 7.81 16.31
N PRO A 79 -39.84 6.75 16.35
CA PRO A 79 -39.31 6.15 15.13
C PRO A 79 -40.45 5.77 14.19
N ALA A 80 -40.40 6.29 12.96
CA ALA A 80 -41.40 6.02 11.92
C ALA A 80 -41.37 4.57 11.44
#